data_AF-A0AAV1LXM2-F1
#
_entry.id   AF-A0AAV1LXM2-F1
#
_cell.length_a   1.000
_cell.length_b   1.000
_cell.length_c   1.000
_cell.angle_alpha   90.00
_cell.angle_beta   90.00
_cell.angle_gamma   90.00
#
_symmetry.space_group_name_H-M   'P 1'
#
loop_
_entity.id
_entity.type
_entity.pdbx_description
1 polymer ?
#
loop_
_entity_poly.entity_id
_entity_poly.type
_entity_poly.pdbx_seq_one_letter_code
_entity_poly.pdbx_strand_id
1 'polypeptide(L)'
;MRQRDDLAFAIALNNMTVGQMTSIDIELINSRYYNINTLPIEAHGAIHLFATNNEVDKYNNQVLSRMNTEGYSVKALNVVSGAPNPQAARKALQSVNALATMQTYGLPKNLFLRVDARYMVTVNIDTTDGLVNGGSTGILKAIDYGRHKETSEKRPFRIWVLFDKSTGIATRSKCQVPSRKHRQYLNSYWTPLERSLIL
;
A
#
# COMPACT_ATOMS: atom_id res chain seq x y z
N MET A 1 -16.10 -21.27 -4.83
CA MET A 1 -15.41 -20.97 -6.10
C MET A 1 -15.51 -19.47 -6.35
N ARG A 2 -14.47 -18.86 -6.95
CA ARG A 2 -14.39 -17.40 -7.15
C ARG A 2 -15.40 -16.88 -8.20
N GLN A 3 -15.67 -17.65 -9.24
CA GLN A 3 -16.59 -17.30 -10.33
C GLN A 3 -17.87 -18.16 -10.30
N ARG A 4 -18.39 -18.46 -9.09
CA ARG A 4 -19.45 -19.46 -8.90
C ARG A 4 -20.71 -19.20 -9.74
N ASP A 5 -21.04 -17.94 -9.93
CA ASP A 5 -22.33 -17.52 -10.51
C ASP A 5 -22.24 -17.25 -12.02
N ASP A 6 -21.07 -17.46 -12.66
CA ASP A 6 -20.86 -17.27 -14.10
C ASP A 6 -20.10 -18.47 -14.69
N LEU A 7 -20.86 -19.51 -15.06
CA LEU A 7 -20.30 -20.75 -15.62
C LEU A 7 -19.56 -20.50 -16.94
N ALA A 8 -20.10 -19.64 -17.81
CA ALA A 8 -19.50 -19.34 -19.10
C ALA A 8 -18.13 -18.69 -18.92
N PHE A 9 -18.02 -17.72 -18.01
CA PHE A 9 -16.75 -17.08 -17.68
C PHE A 9 -15.77 -18.04 -17.01
N ALA A 10 -16.24 -18.91 -16.11
CA ALA A 10 -15.39 -19.93 -15.48
C ALA A 10 -14.79 -20.90 -16.53
N ILE A 11 -15.59 -21.35 -17.51
CA ILE A 11 -15.12 -22.21 -18.61
C ILE A 11 -14.08 -21.46 -19.46
N ALA A 12 -14.37 -20.22 -19.86
CA ALA A 12 -13.46 -19.43 -20.67
C ALA A 12 -12.09 -19.23 -20.00
N LEU A 13 -12.06 -18.96 -18.67
CA LEU A 13 -10.82 -18.85 -17.91
C LEU A 13 -10.03 -20.17 -17.82
N ASN A 14 -10.73 -21.30 -17.68
CA ASN A 14 -10.08 -22.62 -17.67
C ASN A 14 -9.47 -22.92 -19.04
N ASN A 15 -10.20 -22.68 -20.13
CA ASN A 15 -9.71 -22.86 -21.50
C ASN A 15 -8.53 -21.94 -21.81
N MET A 16 -8.56 -20.69 -21.34
CA MET A 16 -7.43 -19.76 -21.44
C MET A 16 -6.18 -20.30 -20.76
N THR A 17 -6.33 -20.90 -19.59
CA THR A 17 -5.20 -21.44 -18.80
C THR A 17 -4.48 -22.57 -19.53
N VAL A 18 -5.22 -23.41 -20.27
CA VAL A 18 -4.65 -24.54 -21.03
C VAL A 18 -4.39 -24.21 -22.50
N GLY A 19 -4.64 -22.97 -22.94
CA GLY A 19 -4.42 -22.52 -24.32
C GLY A 19 -5.42 -23.09 -25.34
N GLN A 20 -6.64 -23.44 -24.91
CA GLN A 20 -7.69 -24.05 -25.75
C GLN A 20 -8.94 -23.18 -25.87
N MET A 21 -8.78 -21.85 -25.84
CA MET A 21 -9.92 -20.95 -25.98
C MET A 21 -10.65 -21.17 -27.31
N THR A 22 -11.97 -21.31 -27.22
CA THR A 22 -12.87 -21.30 -28.36
C THR A 22 -13.13 -19.85 -28.82
N SER A 23 -13.74 -19.68 -30.00
CA SER A 23 -14.17 -18.35 -30.47
C SER A 23 -15.16 -17.68 -29.50
N ILE A 24 -16.02 -18.46 -28.85
CA ILE A 24 -16.99 -17.96 -27.86
C ILE A 24 -16.24 -17.44 -26.61
N ASP A 25 -15.22 -18.16 -26.14
CA ASP A 25 -14.39 -17.72 -25.02
C ASP A 25 -13.68 -16.40 -25.33
N ILE A 26 -13.13 -16.28 -26.54
CA ILE A 26 -12.41 -15.08 -26.98
C ILE A 26 -13.37 -13.89 -27.07
N GLU A 27 -14.54 -14.07 -27.69
CA GLU A 27 -15.58 -13.05 -27.78
C GLU A 27 -16.05 -12.60 -26.38
N LEU A 28 -16.24 -13.56 -25.47
CA LEU A 28 -16.62 -13.29 -24.09
C LEU A 28 -15.58 -12.42 -23.37
N ILE A 29 -14.28 -12.73 -23.49
CA ILE A 29 -13.22 -11.94 -22.86
C ILE A 29 -13.11 -10.56 -23.51
N ASN A 30 -13.15 -10.48 -24.84
CA ASN A 30 -13.06 -9.23 -25.58
C ASN A 30 -14.27 -8.30 -25.35
N SER A 31 -15.45 -8.83 -25.02
CA SER A 31 -16.62 -8.02 -24.64
C SER A 31 -16.38 -7.14 -23.39
N ARG A 32 -15.34 -7.46 -22.60
CA ARG A 32 -14.93 -6.72 -21.40
C ARG A 32 -13.74 -5.79 -21.66
N TYR A 33 -13.36 -5.61 -22.93
CA TYR A 33 -12.36 -4.62 -23.32
C TYR A 33 -13.04 -3.26 -23.49
N TYR A 34 -12.71 -2.33 -22.59
CA TYR A 34 -13.28 -0.98 -22.60
C TYR A 34 -12.20 0.06 -22.86
N ASN A 35 -12.58 1.13 -23.56
CA ASN A 35 -11.79 2.36 -23.49
C ASN A 35 -11.91 2.95 -22.08
N ILE A 36 -10.86 3.65 -21.61
CA ILE A 36 -10.89 4.27 -20.29
C ILE A 36 -12.04 5.27 -20.11
N ASN A 37 -12.47 5.93 -21.20
CA ASN A 37 -13.57 6.89 -21.19
C ASN A 37 -14.96 6.22 -21.22
N THR A 38 -15.02 4.91 -21.45
CA THR A 38 -16.25 4.12 -21.54
C THR A 38 -16.26 3.00 -20.51
N LEU A 39 -15.48 3.14 -19.43
CA LEU A 39 -15.40 2.15 -18.37
C LEU A 39 -16.76 2.09 -17.64
N PRO A 40 -17.32 0.89 -17.38
CA PRO A 40 -18.51 0.76 -16.57
C PRO A 40 -18.30 1.30 -15.16
N ILE A 41 -19.37 1.82 -14.53
CA ILE A 41 -19.28 2.45 -13.21
C ILE A 41 -18.84 1.45 -12.14
N GLU A 42 -19.17 0.18 -12.33
CA GLU A 42 -18.82 -0.95 -11.47
C GLU A 42 -17.31 -1.23 -11.48
N ALA A 43 -16.61 -0.82 -12.54
CA ALA A 43 -15.17 -0.95 -12.66
C ALA A 43 -14.42 0.25 -12.06
N HIS A 44 -15.12 1.32 -11.67
CA HIS A 44 -14.49 2.43 -10.97
C HIS A 44 -13.98 2.00 -9.58
N GLY A 45 -12.70 2.25 -9.32
CA GLY A 45 -12.05 1.84 -8.08
C GLY A 45 -11.57 0.39 -8.05
N ALA A 46 -11.65 -0.33 -9.19
CA ALA A 46 -11.04 -1.64 -9.34
C ALA A 46 -9.51 -1.59 -9.16
N ILE A 47 -8.94 -2.73 -8.79
CA ILE A 47 -7.48 -2.90 -8.75
C ILE A 47 -6.95 -2.98 -10.18
N HIS A 48 -5.93 -2.18 -10.47
CA HIS A 48 -5.24 -2.22 -11.76
C HIS A 48 -4.06 -3.19 -11.69
N LEU A 49 -4.01 -4.14 -12.62
CA LEU A 49 -2.91 -5.08 -12.77
C LEU A 49 -2.03 -4.65 -13.95
N PHE A 50 -0.71 -4.67 -13.73
CA PHE A 50 0.29 -4.33 -14.74
C PHE A 50 1.34 -5.44 -14.82
N ALA A 51 2.06 -5.51 -15.95
CA ALA A 51 3.09 -6.52 -16.15
C ALA A 51 4.35 -6.25 -15.32
N THR A 52 4.67 -4.98 -15.04
CA THR A 52 5.90 -4.59 -14.34
C THR A 52 5.63 -3.64 -13.16
N ASN A 53 6.51 -3.69 -12.15
CA ASN A 53 6.45 -2.74 -11.03
C ASN A 53 6.64 -1.29 -11.47
N ASN A 54 7.42 -1.03 -12.52
CA ASN A 54 7.60 0.32 -13.02
C ASN A 54 6.30 0.92 -13.57
N GLU A 55 5.46 0.11 -14.22
CA GLU A 55 4.11 0.53 -14.65
C GLU A 55 3.18 0.75 -13.45
N VAL A 56 3.23 -0.14 -12.45
CA VAL A 56 2.51 0.03 -11.17
C VAL A 56 2.90 1.36 -10.51
N ASP A 57 4.19 1.63 -10.37
CA ASP A 57 4.73 2.84 -9.74
C ASP A 57 4.31 4.08 -10.53
N LYS A 58 4.42 4.05 -11.86
CA LYS A 58 3.99 5.15 -12.74
C LYS A 58 2.50 5.45 -12.55
N TYR A 59 1.65 4.43 -12.59
CA TYR A 59 0.20 4.61 -12.41
C TYR A 59 -0.13 5.13 -11.01
N ASN A 60 0.40 4.51 -9.96
CA ASN A 60 0.15 4.91 -8.57
C ASN A 60 0.62 6.33 -8.30
N ASN A 61 1.79 6.73 -8.79
CA ASN A 61 2.29 8.09 -8.64
C ASN A 61 1.38 9.11 -9.35
N GLN A 62 0.85 8.78 -10.54
CA GLN A 62 -0.10 9.64 -11.24
C GLN A 62 -1.43 9.79 -10.49
N VAL A 63 -1.95 8.70 -9.91
CA VAL A 63 -3.16 8.75 -9.08
C VAL A 63 -2.91 9.64 -7.86
N LEU A 64 -1.86 9.36 -7.09
CA LEU A 64 -1.52 10.11 -5.88
C LEU A 64 -1.19 11.59 -6.13
N SER A 65 -0.62 11.93 -7.30
CA SER A 65 -0.32 13.32 -7.66
C SER A 65 -1.56 14.14 -7.99
N ARG A 66 -2.63 13.49 -8.47
CA ARG A 66 -3.91 14.15 -8.78
C ARG A 66 -4.79 14.34 -7.55
N MET A 67 -4.48 13.68 -6.44
CA MET A 67 -5.24 13.82 -5.20
C MET A 67 -4.94 15.17 -4.52
N ASN A 68 -6.00 15.91 -4.22
CA ASN A 68 -5.93 17.19 -3.50
C ASN A 68 -6.20 17.04 -1.98
N THR A 69 -5.98 15.85 -1.45
CA THR A 69 -6.13 15.56 -0.02
C THR A 69 -4.82 15.80 0.72
N GLU A 70 -4.89 15.89 2.05
CA GLU A 70 -3.71 15.97 2.90
C GLU A 70 -2.71 14.86 2.56
N GLY A 71 -1.41 15.19 2.51
CA GLY A 71 -0.38 14.22 2.20
C GLY A 71 1.01 14.62 2.67
N TYR A 72 1.92 13.65 2.58
CA TYR A 72 3.32 13.82 2.97
C TYR A 72 4.24 12.88 2.18
N SER A 73 5.41 13.35 1.76
CA SER A 73 6.44 12.50 1.14
C SER A 73 7.44 12.04 2.21
N VAL A 74 7.38 10.76 2.57
CA VAL A 74 8.28 10.16 3.55
C VAL A 74 9.50 9.62 2.83
N LYS A 75 10.68 10.16 3.14
CA LYS A 75 11.96 9.58 2.71
C LYS A 75 12.43 8.54 3.71
N ALA A 76 12.91 7.41 3.21
CA ALA A 76 13.51 6.36 4.05
C ALA A 76 14.71 6.92 4.83
N LEU A 77 14.81 6.53 6.11
CA LEU A 77 15.99 6.79 6.94
C LEU A 77 16.83 5.52 7.01
N ASN A 78 18.02 5.57 6.44
CA ASN A 78 18.96 4.45 6.47
C ASN A 78 20.04 4.72 7.52
N VAL A 79 20.32 3.71 8.35
CA VAL A 79 21.35 3.74 9.39
C VAL A 79 22.23 2.52 9.21
N VAL A 80 23.55 2.67 9.36
CA VAL A 80 24.49 1.56 9.33
C VAL A 80 24.89 1.22 10.76
N SER A 81 24.66 -0.03 11.15
CA SER A 81 25.03 -0.59 12.45
C SER A 81 26.35 -1.35 12.33
N GLY A 82 27.20 -1.29 13.36
CA GLY A 82 28.41 -2.12 13.46
C GLY A 82 29.56 -1.76 12.49
N ALA A 83 29.54 -0.57 11.87
CA ALA A 83 30.59 -0.18 10.93
C ALA A 83 31.95 0.05 11.63
N PRO A 84 33.07 -0.53 11.15
CA PRO A 84 34.38 -0.36 11.78
C PRO A 84 35.05 0.99 11.46
N ASN A 85 34.64 1.70 10.40
CA ASN A 85 35.10 3.07 10.08
C ASN A 85 34.07 3.90 9.26
N PRO A 86 34.18 5.25 9.26
CA PRO A 86 33.23 6.14 8.60
C PRO A 86 33.14 6.00 7.07
N GLN A 87 34.23 5.66 6.39
CA GLN A 87 34.26 5.51 4.94
C GLN A 87 33.42 4.29 4.50
N ALA A 88 33.53 3.18 5.22
CA ALA A 88 32.73 1.98 4.96
C ALA A 88 31.23 2.27 5.18
N ALA A 89 30.87 2.96 6.27
CA ALA A 89 29.49 3.35 6.53
C ALA A 89 28.92 4.24 5.41
N ARG A 90 29.70 5.23 4.94
CA ARG A 90 29.28 6.09 3.83
C ARG A 90 29.05 5.33 2.53
N LYS A 91 29.96 4.39 2.18
CA LYS A 91 29.81 3.54 0.99
C LYS A 91 28.56 2.68 1.07
N ALA A 92 28.28 2.08 2.23
CA ALA A 92 27.07 1.28 2.45
C ALA A 92 25.78 2.11 2.31
N LEU A 93 25.74 3.33 2.86
CA LEU A 93 24.59 4.23 2.69
C LEU A 93 24.40 4.66 1.23
N GLN A 94 25.50 4.87 0.50
CA GLN A 94 25.44 5.21 -0.92
C GLN A 94 24.93 4.05 -1.78
N SER A 95 25.35 2.81 -1.50
CA SER A 95 24.90 1.64 -2.28
C SER A 95 23.40 1.38 -2.14
N VAL A 96 22.82 1.60 -0.95
CA VAL A 96 21.37 1.44 -0.73
C VAL A 96 20.54 2.37 -1.61
N ASN A 97 21.04 3.54 -1.99
CA ASN A 97 20.30 4.49 -2.82
C ASN A 97 20.02 4.00 -4.24
N ALA A 98 20.77 3.01 -4.73
CA ALA A 98 20.64 2.42 -6.05
C ALA A 98 19.86 1.10 -6.06
N LEU A 99 19.50 0.57 -4.88
CA LEU A 99 18.74 -0.67 -4.77
C LEU A 99 17.28 -0.45 -5.17
N ALA A 100 16.73 -1.42 -5.90
CA ALA A 100 15.30 -1.50 -6.15
C ALA A 100 14.55 -1.87 -4.86
N THR A 101 13.27 -1.51 -4.76
CA THR A 101 12.43 -1.79 -3.57
C THR A 101 12.38 -3.27 -3.17
N MET A 102 12.46 -4.18 -4.16
CA MET A 102 12.53 -5.63 -3.90
C MET A 102 13.81 -6.05 -3.19
N GLN A 103 14.90 -5.31 -3.38
CA GLN A 103 16.20 -5.54 -2.73
C GLN A 103 16.27 -4.88 -1.35
N THR A 104 15.23 -4.14 -0.95
CA THR A 104 15.10 -3.47 0.36
C THR A 104 13.94 -4.04 1.17
N TYR A 105 13.66 -5.34 1.04
CA TYR A 105 12.57 -6.04 1.75
C TYR A 105 11.18 -5.41 1.53
N GLY A 106 10.94 -4.83 0.35
CA GLY A 106 9.67 -4.18 0.06
C GLY A 106 9.51 -2.80 0.69
N LEU A 107 10.59 -2.20 1.22
CA LEU A 107 10.59 -0.86 1.80
C LEU A 107 11.01 0.18 0.75
N PRO A 108 10.09 1.04 0.28
CA PRO A 108 10.41 2.02 -0.75
C PRO A 108 11.29 3.14 -0.19
N LYS A 109 12.17 3.67 -1.05
CA LYS A 109 13.01 4.85 -0.72
C LYS A 109 12.18 6.10 -0.43
N ASN A 110 11.09 6.29 -1.18
CA ASN A 110 10.14 7.37 -0.98
C ASN A 110 8.73 6.77 -0.91
N LEU A 111 7.98 7.12 0.13
CA LEU A 111 6.57 6.77 0.28
C LEU A 111 5.72 8.03 0.25
N PHE A 112 4.84 8.14 -0.74
CA PHE A 112 3.88 9.24 -0.84
C PHE A 112 2.60 8.86 -0.12
N LEU A 113 2.32 9.54 0.99
CA LEU A 113 1.08 9.41 1.75
C LEU A 113 0.06 10.44 1.25
N ARG A 114 -1.17 10.00 1.01
CA ARG A 114 -2.34 10.82 0.70
C ARG A 114 -3.53 10.28 1.47
N VAL A 115 -4.19 11.14 2.24
CA VAL A 115 -5.46 10.80 2.89
C VAL A 115 -6.48 10.44 1.81
N ASP A 116 -7.31 9.46 2.11
CA ASP A 116 -8.27 8.78 1.24
C ASP A 116 -7.69 7.94 0.10
N ALA A 117 -6.36 7.81 0.01
CA ALA A 117 -5.74 6.87 -0.92
C ALA A 117 -5.73 5.44 -0.35
N ARG A 118 -5.73 4.46 -1.25
CA ARG A 118 -5.62 3.03 -0.90
C ARG A 118 -4.15 2.62 -0.80
N TYR A 119 -3.83 1.87 0.25
CA TYR A 119 -2.50 1.32 0.51
C TYR A 119 -2.59 -0.17 0.85
N MET A 120 -1.46 -0.84 0.67
CA MET A 120 -1.24 -2.22 1.05
C MET A 120 -0.04 -2.29 1.98
N VAL A 121 -0.17 -3.06 3.06
CA VAL A 121 0.97 -3.39 3.92
C VAL A 121 1.88 -4.37 3.17
N THR A 122 3.17 -4.05 3.07
CA THR A 122 4.17 -4.84 2.33
C THR A 122 5.07 -5.70 3.20
N VAL A 123 4.90 -5.65 4.53
CA VAL A 123 5.67 -6.41 5.52
C VAL A 123 4.77 -6.99 6.59
N ASN A 124 5.15 -8.10 7.21
CA ASN A 124 4.38 -8.63 8.34
C ASN A 124 4.62 -7.74 9.57
N ILE A 125 3.56 -7.10 10.07
CA ILE A 125 3.61 -6.24 11.26
C ILE A 125 3.17 -7.05 12.48
N ASP A 126 1.97 -7.63 12.42
CA ASP A 126 1.42 -8.52 13.44
C ASP A 126 0.50 -9.53 12.75
N THR A 127 1.01 -10.74 12.50
CA THR A 127 0.27 -11.80 11.83
C THR A 127 -0.91 -12.31 12.66
N THR A 128 -0.84 -12.19 13.99
CA THR A 128 -1.92 -12.62 14.90
C THR A 128 -3.09 -11.65 14.90
N ASP A 129 -2.82 -10.38 14.58
CA ASP A 129 -3.83 -9.33 14.42
C ASP A 129 -4.21 -9.08 12.95
N GLY A 130 -3.80 -9.99 12.05
CA GLY A 130 -4.10 -9.95 10.63
C GLY A 130 -3.38 -8.85 9.84
N LEU A 131 -2.41 -8.14 10.44
CA LEU A 131 -1.57 -7.11 9.81
C LEU A 131 -0.40 -7.76 9.07
N VAL A 132 -0.73 -8.42 7.95
CA VAL A 132 0.17 -9.21 7.11
C VAL A 132 0.50 -8.54 5.78
N ASN A 133 1.64 -8.92 5.21
CA ASN A 133 2.04 -8.54 3.85
C ASN A 133 0.99 -9.01 2.82
N GLY A 134 0.53 -8.10 1.96
CA GLY A 134 -0.38 -8.39 0.85
C GLY A 134 -1.84 -8.64 1.26
N GLY A 135 -2.07 -9.13 2.48
CA GLY A 135 -3.42 -9.39 3.01
C GLY A 135 -4.08 -8.18 3.68
N SER A 136 -3.31 -7.15 4.03
CA SER A 136 -3.82 -5.95 4.71
C SER A 136 -3.84 -4.77 3.76
N THR A 137 -5.01 -4.53 3.17
CA THR A 137 -5.28 -3.40 2.29
C THR A 137 -6.31 -2.48 2.91
N GLY A 138 -6.18 -1.18 2.70
CA GLY A 138 -7.08 -0.23 3.31
C GLY A 138 -6.89 1.19 2.82
N ILE A 139 -7.75 2.08 3.32
CA ILE A 139 -7.74 3.50 3.00
C ILE A 139 -7.05 4.27 4.12
N LEU A 140 -6.07 5.12 3.77
CA LEU A 140 -5.46 6.04 4.72
C LEU A 140 -6.48 7.12 5.11
N LYS A 141 -6.73 7.31 6.40
CA LYS A 141 -7.76 8.23 6.90
C LYS A 141 -7.23 9.43 7.66
N ALA A 142 -6.08 9.30 8.29
CA ALA A 142 -5.42 10.42 8.95
C ALA A 142 -3.92 10.19 9.10
N ILE A 143 -3.20 11.29 9.29
CA ILE A 143 -1.76 11.30 9.53
C ILE A 143 -1.51 12.14 10.79
N ASP A 144 -0.94 11.53 11.83
CA ASP A 144 -0.44 12.28 12.97
C ASP A 144 1.01 12.69 12.72
N TYR A 145 1.32 13.95 12.98
CA TYR A 145 2.66 14.52 12.77
C TYR A 145 3.31 14.90 14.08
N GLY A 146 4.61 14.64 14.13
CA GLY A 146 5.52 15.12 15.15
C GLY A 146 6.53 16.05 14.53
N ARG A 147 7.50 16.46 15.34
CA ARG A 147 8.67 17.22 14.89
C ARG A 147 9.93 16.42 15.16
N HIS A 148 10.86 16.44 14.22
CA HIS A 148 12.20 15.91 14.44
C HIS A 148 12.86 16.72 15.58
N LYS A 149 13.50 16.03 16.54
CA LYS A 149 14.01 16.67 17.76
C LYS A 149 15.06 17.75 17.47
N GLU A 150 15.94 17.51 16.50
CA GLU A 150 17.06 18.40 16.19
C GLU A 150 16.71 19.43 15.12
N THR A 151 16.02 19.02 14.07
CA THR A 151 15.76 19.88 12.89
C THR A 151 14.41 20.58 12.95
N SER A 152 13.56 20.25 13.94
CA SER A 152 12.18 20.73 14.07
C SER A 152 11.27 20.46 12.87
N GLU A 153 11.74 19.65 11.90
CA GLU A 153 11.02 19.29 10.69
C GLU A 153 9.76 18.50 11.03
N LYS A 154 8.61 18.90 10.47
CA LYS A 154 7.35 18.16 10.61
C LYS A 154 7.48 16.81 9.90
N ARG A 155 7.21 15.72 10.60
CA ARG A 155 7.26 14.35 10.05
C ARG A 155 6.08 13.50 10.54
N PRO A 156 5.51 12.63 9.71
CA PRO A 156 4.51 11.67 10.16
C PRO A 156 5.15 10.67 11.12
N PHE A 157 4.48 10.37 12.23
CA PHE A 157 4.91 9.32 13.16
C PHE A 157 3.87 8.20 13.32
N ARG A 158 2.61 8.50 12.98
CA ARG A 158 1.52 7.53 12.96
C ARG A 158 0.61 7.82 11.77
N ILE A 159 0.13 6.75 11.15
CA ILE A 159 -0.96 6.80 10.17
C ILE A 159 -2.16 6.01 10.68
N TRP A 160 -3.35 6.38 10.23
CA TRP A 160 -4.60 5.73 10.60
C TRP A 160 -5.21 5.11 9.35
N VAL A 161 -5.35 3.78 9.32
CA VAL A 161 -5.81 3.07 8.13
C VAL A 161 -7.13 2.35 8.41
N LEU A 162 -8.12 2.58 7.57
CA LEU A 162 -9.35 1.77 7.54
C LEU A 162 -9.09 0.55 6.64
N PHE A 163 -8.86 -0.61 7.25
CA PHE A 163 -8.63 -1.85 6.51
C PHE A 163 -9.93 -2.43 5.95
N ASP A 164 -9.83 -3.08 4.78
CA ASP A 164 -10.96 -3.69 4.07
C ASP A 164 -11.54 -4.89 4.85
N LYS A 165 -10.70 -5.56 5.64
CA LYS A 165 -11.05 -6.70 6.50
C LYS A 165 -10.96 -6.31 7.97
N SER A 166 -11.53 -7.15 8.83
CA SER A 166 -11.42 -7.06 10.29
C SER A 166 -9.98 -7.39 10.76
N THR A 167 -9.07 -6.47 10.47
CA THR A 167 -7.63 -6.53 10.75
C THR A 167 -7.28 -5.43 11.75
N GLY A 168 -6.28 -5.62 12.61
CA GLY A 168 -5.77 -4.56 13.50
C GLY A 168 -6.61 -4.33 14.76
N ILE A 169 -7.44 -5.30 15.17
CA ILE A 169 -8.35 -5.17 16.31
C ILE A 169 -7.57 -5.01 17.62
N ALA A 170 -6.57 -5.87 17.84
CA ALA A 170 -5.74 -5.80 19.03
C ALA A 170 -4.90 -4.52 19.04
N THR A 171 -4.36 -4.14 17.87
CA THR A 171 -3.60 -2.90 17.68
C THR A 171 -4.44 -1.67 18.01
N ARG A 172 -5.70 -1.61 17.55
CA ARG A 172 -6.65 -0.56 17.94
C ARG A 172 -6.90 -0.54 19.44
N SER A 173 -7.16 -1.70 20.03
CA SER A 173 -7.49 -1.83 21.46
C SER A 173 -6.33 -1.39 22.37
N LYS A 174 -5.09 -1.65 21.96
CA LYS A 174 -3.87 -1.23 22.68
C LYS A 174 -3.55 0.26 22.51
N CYS A 175 -4.13 0.93 21.51
CA CYS A 175 -3.85 2.33 21.26
C CYS A 175 -4.53 3.20 22.33
N GLN A 176 -3.79 3.55 23.38
CA GLN A 176 -4.26 4.41 24.47
C GLN A 176 -4.29 5.90 24.10
N VAL A 177 -4.04 6.28 22.85
CA VAL A 177 -3.66 7.65 22.51
C VAL A 177 -4.88 8.51 22.18
N PRO A 178 -5.13 9.59 22.96
CA PRO A 178 -6.11 10.59 22.60
C PRO A 178 -5.44 11.56 21.64
N SER A 179 -5.41 11.24 20.34
CA SER A 179 -5.20 12.28 19.34
C SER A 179 -6.35 13.28 19.51
N ARG A 180 -6.10 14.42 20.18
CA ARG A 180 -7.13 15.45 20.45
C ARG A 180 -7.79 15.94 19.15
N LYS A 181 -7.05 15.87 18.03
CA LYS A 181 -7.49 16.27 16.69
C LYS A 181 -8.46 15.30 16.03
N HIS A 182 -8.28 13.99 16.23
CA HIS A 182 -9.09 12.97 15.57
C HIS A 182 -10.05 12.25 16.52
N ARG A 183 -10.10 12.65 17.81
CA ARG A 183 -10.94 12.06 18.86
C ARG A 183 -12.41 11.87 18.47
N GLN A 184 -12.96 12.79 17.67
CA GLN A 184 -14.34 12.73 17.17
C GLN A 184 -14.56 11.73 16.02
N TYR A 185 -13.49 11.25 15.38
CA TYR A 185 -13.48 10.25 14.31
C TYR A 185 -12.90 8.89 14.74
N LEU A 186 -12.42 8.77 15.98
CA LEU A 186 -11.89 7.53 16.57
C LEU A 186 -12.97 6.49 16.89
N ASN A 187 -14.14 6.55 16.24
CA ASN A 187 -15.14 5.50 16.26
C ASN A 187 -14.60 4.26 15.51
N SER A 188 -13.82 3.48 16.26
CA SER A 188 -13.58 2.03 16.29
C SER A 188 -13.02 1.26 15.08
N TYR A 189 -12.83 1.85 13.89
CA TYR A 189 -12.40 1.05 12.72
C TYR A 189 -11.03 1.41 12.13
N TRP A 190 -10.46 2.56 12.47
CA TRP A 190 -9.15 2.95 11.93
C TRP A 190 -8.04 2.39 12.78
N THR A 191 -7.14 1.64 12.15
CA THR A 191 -6.00 1.00 12.81
C THR A 191 -4.80 1.94 12.78
N PRO A 192 -4.21 2.27 13.94
CA PRO A 192 -2.98 3.04 13.99
C PRO A 192 -1.80 2.18 13.58
N LEU A 193 -1.01 2.65 12.62
CA LEU A 193 0.32 2.10 12.33
C LEU A 193 1.36 3.15 12.71
N GLU A 194 2.24 2.77 13.62
CA GLU A 194 3.26 3.64 14.18
C GLU A 194 4.64 3.21 13.72
N ARG A 195 5.55 4.18 13.61
CA ARG A 195 6.96 3.86 13.43
C ARG A 195 7.46 3.18 14.71
N SER A 196 7.97 1.94 14.58
CA SER A 196 8.74 1.33 15.65
C SER A 196 9.96 2.22 15.92
N LEU A 197 10.04 2.76 17.13
CA LEU A 197 11.25 3.41 17.65
C LEU A 197 12.27 2.31 17.87
N ILE A 198 12.92 1.85 16.79
CA ILE A 198 14.15 1.10 16.94
C ILE A 198 15.18 2.14 17.39
N LEU A 199 15.53 2.02 18.68
CA LEU A 199 16.52 2.79 19.42
C LEU A 199 17.87 2.82 18.71
#